data_AF-A0A1Y6CR74-F1
#
_entry.id   AF-A0A1Y6CR74-F1
#
_cell.length_a   1.000
_cell.length_b   1.000
_cell.length_c   1.000
_cell.angle_alpha   90.00
_cell.angle_beta   90.00
_cell.angle_gamma   90.00
#
_symmetry.space_group_name_H-M   'P 1'
#
loop_
_entity.id
_entity.type
_entity.pdbx_description
1 polymer ?
#
loop_
_entity_poly.entity_id
_entity_poly.type
_entity_poly.pdbx_seq_one_letter_code
_entity_poly.pdbx_strand_id
1 'polypeptide(L)'
;MLPSFDALMSLETMSLQILSHLKPPAESTSVSIAESPLVRIRDLSLLSSHMPRDELRSLLRSVQGQQLTAFAVRHVATNLSILAHYQADPSDALADQIDETDRAIFMTLFDDYLKHDLIPVVGFDPTGVLVKTVPVGTCRAFDSYDLPDCSKKAQLFCSEHTSEQWWLKHADECQFTQSKMFHFYSDPKNSQAYSDEEMEAMIDDFWKKFSSWQDRPRGDQLLSCLMCLDIPSVEHLKTMSQRDLQKAFYKKSLALHPDQGGQTEDFLRLKESYERLKSFCR
;
A
#
# COMPACT_ATOMS: atom_id res chain seq x y z
N MET A 1 -16.29 -2.72 22.21
CA MET A 1 -15.94 -1.29 22.18
C MET A 1 -14.54 -1.23 21.61
N LEU A 2 -14.34 -0.56 20.46
CA LEU A 2 -13.01 -0.46 19.86
C LEU A 2 -12.15 0.44 20.76
N PRO A 3 -10.86 0.11 20.98
CA PRO A 3 -9.93 1.02 21.65
C PRO A 3 -9.90 2.37 20.92
N SER A 4 -9.73 3.47 21.65
CA SER A 4 -9.66 4.79 21.01
C SER A 4 -8.44 4.84 20.09
N PHE A 5 -8.58 5.56 18.98
CA PHE A 5 -7.47 5.80 18.05
C PHE A 5 -6.24 6.36 18.79
N ASP A 6 -6.45 7.27 19.73
CA ASP A 6 -5.39 7.85 20.56
C ASP A 6 -4.62 6.80 21.39
N ALA A 7 -5.30 5.75 21.86
CA ALA A 7 -4.65 4.65 22.59
C ALA A 7 -3.79 3.76 21.69
N LEU A 8 -4.12 3.67 20.40
CA LEU A 8 -3.30 2.97 19.39
C LEU A 8 -2.13 3.82 18.90
N MET A 9 -2.19 5.14 19.09
CA MET A 9 -1.28 6.15 18.54
C MET A 9 -0.19 6.61 19.51
N SER A 10 0.23 5.81 20.50
CA SER A 10 1.38 6.18 21.33
C SER A 10 2.65 6.24 20.48
N LEU A 11 2.93 7.43 19.95
CA LEU A 11 4.01 7.70 19.01
C LEU A 11 5.36 7.33 19.63
N GLU A 12 5.57 7.68 20.90
CA GLU A 12 6.76 7.35 21.68
C GLU A 12 6.99 5.84 21.76
N THR A 13 6.01 5.06 22.24
CA THR A 13 6.20 3.63 22.51
C THR A 13 6.42 2.83 21.23
N MET A 14 5.60 3.09 20.20
CA MET A 14 5.74 2.39 18.91
C MET A 14 7.05 2.76 18.22
N SER A 15 7.45 4.02 18.29
CA SER A 15 8.69 4.45 17.66
C SER A 15 9.92 3.89 18.37
N LEU A 16 9.92 3.88 19.71
CA LEU A 16 10.95 3.19 20.49
C LEU A 16 11.09 1.73 20.06
N GLN A 17 9.96 1.04 19.85
CA GLN A 17 10.00 -0.33 19.41
C GLN A 17 10.51 -0.46 17.98
N ILE A 18 10.08 0.38 17.03
CA ILE A 18 10.60 0.39 15.66
C ILE A 18 12.11 0.60 15.67
N LEU A 19 12.58 1.61 16.41
CA LEU A 19 14.01 1.93 16.51
C LEU A 19 14.81 0.87 17.27
N SER A 20 14.23 0.16 18.25
CA SER A 20 14.94 -0.93 18.96
C SER A 20 15.34 -2.11 18.06
N HIS A 21 14.73 -2.22 16.87
CA HIS A 21 15.11 -3.22 15.87
C HIS A 21 16.33 -2.78 15.05
N LEU A 22 16.68 -1.50 15.10
CA LEU A 22 17.97 -1.01 14.63
C LEU A 22 18.97 -1.21 15.77
N LYS A 23 20.02 -1.98 15.53
CA LYS A 23 21.14 -2.03 16.48
C LYS A 23 21.97 -0.78 16.25
N PRO A 24 22.13 0.14 17.23
CA PRO A 24 23.22 1.10 17.14
C PRO A 24 24.54 0.31 17.05
N PRO A 25 25.47 0.71 16.19
CA PRO A 25 26.75 0.02 16.06
C PRO A 25 27.46 0.02 17.42
N ALA A 26 27.97 -1.14 17.85
CA ALA A 26 28.71 -1.24 19.11
C ALA A 26 29.92 -0.28 19.10
N GLU A 27 30.18 0.39 20.22
CA GLU A 27 31.16 1.49 20.39
C GLU A 27 32.63 1.20 19.99
N SER A 28 32.99 0.03 19.47
CA SER A 28 34.39 -0.41 19.44
C SER A 28 34.86 -1.20 18.21
N THR A 29 34.30 -0.97 17.02
CA THR A 29 34.96 -1.47 15.81
C THR A 29 35.02 -0.42 14.72
N SER A 30 36.25 -0.04 14.37
CA SER A 30 36.67 0.83 13.25
C SER A 30 36.37 0.22 11.87
N VAL A 31 35.23 -0.46 11.75
CA VAL A 31 34.69 -1.00 10.51
C VAL A 31 33.87 0.13 9.91
N SER A 32 34.21 0.49 8.66
CA SER A 32 33.35 1.27 7.74
C SER A 32 31.90 1.17 8.17
N ILE A 33 31.29 2.29 8.59
CA ILE A 33 29.89 2.37 9.01
C ILE A 33 29.04 1.87 7.83
N ALA A 34 28.74 0.59 7.84
CA ALA A 34 28.03 -0.09 6.77
C ALA A 34 26.54 0.13 7.01
N GLU A 35 25.81 0.42 5.94
CA GLU A 35 24.35 0.43 5.92
C GLU A 35 23.81 -0.81 6.65
N SER A 36 22.84 -0.61 7.54
CA SER A 36 22.20 -1.75 8.17
C SER A 36 21.27 -2.44 7.17
N PRO A 37 21.15 -3.78 7.21
CA PRO A 37 20.20 -4.48 6.36
C PRO A 37 18.78 -3.97 6.66
N LEU A 38 17.96 -3.89 5.61
CA LEU A 38 16.56 -3.51 5.74
C LEU A 38 15.85 -4.48 6.69
N VAL A 39 15.32 -3.95 7.79
CA VAL A 39 14.57 -4.71 8.79
C VAL A 39 13.08 -4.53 8.55
N ARG A 40 12.34 -5.64 8.52
CA ARG A 40 10.88 -5.64 8.44
C ARG A 40 10.28 -6.01 9.80
N ILE A 41 9.38 -5.16 10.29
CA ILE A 41 8.66 -5.35 11.55
C ILE A 41 7.18 -5.49 11.21
N ARG A 42 6.59 -6.64 11.55
CA ARG A 42 5.17 -6.90 11.29
C ARG A 42 4.29 -6.06 12.21
N ASP A 43 3.16 -5.58 11.68
CA ASP A 43 2.17 -4.81 12.45
C ASP A 43 1.79 -5.50 13.75
N LEU A 44 1.46 -6.80 13.66
CA LEU A 44 1.07 -7.59 14.81
C LEU A 44 2.14 -7.62 15.90
N SER A 45 3.42 -7.61 15.52
CA SER A 45 4.54 -7.56 16.46
C SER A 45 4.61 -6.22 17.16
N LEU A 46 4.38 -5.11 16.45
CA LEU A 46 4.35 -3.75 17.02
C LEU A 46 3.17 -3.53 17.97
N LEU A 47 2.02 -4.15 17.69
CA LEU A 47 0.81 -3.93 18.48
C LEU A 47 0.71 -4.84 19.69
N SER A 48 1.22 -6.07 19.56
CA SER A 48 1.16 -7.08 20.63
C SER A 48 1.91 -6.68 21.91
N SER A 49 2.83 -5.72 21.80
CA SER A 49 3.59 -5.10 22.87
C SER A 49 2.88 -3.89 23.49
N HIS A 50 1.80 -3.39 22.89
CA HIS A 50 1.10 -2.17 23.33
C HIS A 50 -0.33 -2.43 23.77
N MET A 51 -0.89 -3.56 23.35
CA MET A 51 -2.27 -3.91 23.63
C MET A 51 -2.38 -5.32 24.20
N PRO A 52 -3.26 -5.56 25.20
CA PRO A 52 -3.60 -6.90 25.63
C PRO A 52 -4.03 -7.79 24.46
N ARG A 53 -3.60 -9.06 24.47
CA ARG A 53 -3.88 -9.99 23.36
C ARG A 53 -5.36 -10.14 23.03
N ASP A 54 -6.23 -10.08 24.03
CA ASP A 54 -7.67 -10.26 23.83
C ASP A 54 -8.32 -9.03 23.18
N GLU A 55 -7.85 -7.82 23.49
CA GLU A 55 -8.27 -6.58 22.82
C GLU A 55 -7.78 -6.55 21.38
N LEU A 56 -6.51 -6.89 21.15
CA LEU A 56 -5.94 -6.97 19.81
C LEU A 56 -6.67 -8.01 18.94
N ARG A 57 -7.01 -9.17 19.52
CA ARG A 57 -7.85 -10.18 18.84
C ARG A 57 -9.23 -9.65 18.51
N SER A 58 -9.86 -8.90 19.42
CA SER A 58 -11.17 -8.31 19.15
C SER A 58 -11.10 -7.27 18.03
N LEU A 59 -10.05 -6.45 18.02
CA LEU A 59 -9.81 -5.43 17.01
C LEU A 59 -9.59 -6.06 15.63
N LEU A 60 -8.72 -7.07 15.54
CA LEU A 60 -8.40 -7.71 14.27
C LEU A 60 -9.51 -8.62 13.70
N ARG A 61 -10.61 -8.82 14.42
CA ARG A 61 -11.77 -9.59 13.93
C ARG A 61 -12.64 -8.82 12.94
N SER A 62 -12.62 -7.49 12.96
CA SER A 62 -13.38 -6.67 11.99
C SER A 62 -12.47 -6.05 10.94
N VAL A 63 -13.03 -5.72 9.78
CA VAL A 63 -12.30 -5.08 8.68
C VAL A 63 -11.87 -3.67 9.09
N GLN A 64 -12.76 -2.87 9.71
CA GLN A 64 -12.39 -1.56 10.26
C GLN A 64 -11.30 -1.67 11.33
N GLY A 65 -11.31 -2.69 12.17
CA GLY A 65 -10.27 -2.84 13.17
C GLY A 65 -8.91 -3.17 12.58
N GLN A 66 -8.87 -3.97 11.50
CA GLN A 66 -7.65 -4.20 10.71
C GLN A 66 -7.17 -2.92 10.01
N GLN A 67 -8.09 -2.13 9.44
CA GLN A 67 -7.74 -0.85 8.82
C GLN A 67 -7.23 0.17 9.83
N LEU A 68 -7.91 0.33 10.95
CA LEU A 68 -7.51 1.23 12.03
C LEU A 68 -6.12 0.87 12.54
N THR A 69 -5.88 -0.42 12.68
CA THR A 69 -4.57 -0.97 13.05
C THR A 69 -3.49 -0.61 12.03
N ALA A 70 -3.75 -0.89 10.75
CA ALA A 70 -2.83 -0.57 9.68
C ALA A 70 -2.55 0.94 9.65
N PHE A 71 -3.60 1.76 9.72
CA PHE A 71 -3.52 3.21 9.75
C PHE A 71 -2.66 3.70 10.91
N ALA A 72 -2.91 3.23 12.13
CA ALA A 72 -2.16 3.65 13.30
C ALA A 72 -0.65 3.36 13.16
N VAL A 73 -0.31 2.13 12.75
CA VAL A 73 1.09 1.74 12.51
C VAL A 73 1.74 2.62 11.43
N ARG A 74 1.03 2.91 10.33
CA ARG A 74 1.59 3.71 9.23
C ARG A 74 1.70 5.18 9.61
N HIS A 75 0.73 5.73 10.35
CA HIS A 75 0.80 7.09 10.86
C HIS A 75 2.02 7.28 11.75
N VAL A 76 2.29 6.34 12.65
CA VAL A 76 3.52 6.35 13.45
C VAL A 76 4.77 6.30 12.57
N ALA A 77 4.82 5.38 11.60
CA ALA A 77 5.96 5.26 10.70
C ALA A 77 6.18 6.53 9.84
N THR A 78 5.09 7.17 9.38
CA THR A 78 5.10 8.46 8.69
C THR A 78 5.73 9.53 9.57
N ASN A 79 5.21 9.73 10.78
CA ASN A 79 5.73 10.73 11.72
C ASN A 79 7.19 10.47 12.06
N LEU A 80 7.57 9.21 12.28
CA LEU A 80 8.96 8.84 12.54
C LEU A 80 9.88 9.20 11.37
N SER A 81 9.40 9.05 10.13
CA SER A 81 10.14 9.48 8.94
C SER A 81 10.29 11.00 8.90
N ILE A 82 9.22 11.77 9.16
CA ILE A 82 9.26 13.25 9.23
C ILE A 82 10.31 13.69 10.24
N LEU A 83 10.28 13.11 11.42
CA LEU A 83 11.20 13.41 12.51
C LEU A 83 12.65 13.11 12.14
N ALA A 84 12.93 11.95 11.51
CA ALA A 84 14.26 11.60 11.03
C ALA A 84 14.77 12.56 9.94
N HIS A 85 13.87 13.10 9.10
CA HIS A 85 14.21 14.14 8.13
C HIS A 85 14.50 15.48 8.80
N TYR A 86 13.60 15.94 9.68
CA TYR A 86 13.75 17.18 10.44
C TYR A 86 15.06 17.23 11.24
N GLN A 87 15.42 16.13 11.91
CA GLN A 87 16.64 16.05 12.71
C GLN A 87 17.89 16.41 11.92
N ALA A 88 17.90 16.12 10.62
CA ALA A 88 19.06 16.32 9.78
C ALA A 88 18.97 17.55 8.88
N ASP A 89 17.78 18.13 8.77
CA ASP A 89 17.55 19.40 8.11
C ASP A 89 16.39 20.13 8.81
N PRO A 90 16.68 20.86 9.90
CA PRO A 90 15.69 21.52 10.73
C PRO A 90 15.17 22.80 10.05
N SER A 91 14.56 22.62 8.88
CA SER A 91 13.87 23.69 8.16
C SER A 91 12.50 23.97 8.79
N ASP A 92 12.06 25.23 8.76
CA ASP A 92 10.81 25.68 9.37
C ASP A 92 9.57 24.91 8.87
N ALA A 93 9.55 24.52 7.59
CA ALA A 93 8.39 23.84 6.99
C ALA A 93 8.12 22.42 7.55
N LEU A 94 9.14 21.75 8.11
CA LEU A 94 9.00 20.48 8.80
C LEU A 94 8.62 20.67 10.28
N ALA A 95 9.06 21.78 10.89
CA ALA A 95 8.80 22.09 12.29
C ALA A 95 7.29 22.25 12.57
N ASP A 96 6.56 22.86 11.62
CA ASP A 96 5.11 23.08 11.74
C ASP A 96 4.27 21.78 11.73
N GLN A 97 4.86 20.65 11.30
CA GLN A 97 4.17 19.36 11.19
C GLN A 97 4.39 18.45 12.41
N ILE A 98 5.25 18.86 13.36
CA ILE A 98 5.66 18.03 14.50
C ILE A 98 5.18 18.70 15.79
N ASP A 99 4.50 17.94 16.66
CA ASP A 99 4.17 18.42 18.01
C ASP A 99 5.46 18.67 18.81
N GLU A 100 5.52 19.76 19.57
CA GLU A 100 6.70 20.17 20.34
C GLU A 100 7.13 19.08 21.35
N THR A 101 6.16 18.37 21.94
CA THR A 101 6.39 17.28 22.89
C THR A 101 7.02 16.08 22.20
N ASP A 102 6.45 15.70 21.04
CA ASP A 102 7.00 14.64 20.20
C ASP A 102 8.43 15.01 19.79
N ARG A 103 8.65 16.25 19.30
CA ARG A 103 9.99 16.71 18.92
C ARG A 103 11.02 16.50 20.02
N ALA A 104 10.71 16.86 21.27
CA ALA A 104 11.62 16.71 22.39
C ALA A 104 11.95 15.25 22.71
N ILE A 105 10.95 14.37 22.73
CA ILE A 105 11.13 12.93 22.95
C ILE A 105 12.01 12.36 21.82
N PHE A 106 11.70 12.70 20.57
CA PHE A 106 12.38 12.14 19.41
C PHE A 106 13.82 12.61 19.22
N MET A 107 14.13 13.85 19.57
CA MET A 107 15.51 14.36 19.60
C MET A 107 16.40 13.42 20.43
N THR A 108 15.94 13.03 21.63
CA THR A 108 16.69 12.13 22.50
C THR A 108 16.84 10.71 21.92
N LEU A 109 15.86 10.24 21.13
CA LEU A 109 15.90 8.92 20.48
C LEU A 109 16.89 8.86 19.31
N PHE A 110 17.07 9.97 18.59
CA PHE A 110 17.95 10.03 17.43
C PHE A 110 19.38 10.45 17.75
N ASP A 111 19.62 11.06 18.91
CA ASP A 111 20.95 11.49 19.36
C ASP A 111 22.00 10.36 19.28
N ASP A 112 21.64 9.14 19.66
CA ASP A 112 22.55 7.99 19.60
C ASP A 112 22.90 7.59 18.17
N TYR A 113 21.98 7.71 17.21
CA TYR A 113 22.27 7.41 15.80
C TYR A 113 23.18 8.48 15.18
N LEU A 114 22.94 9.75 15.51
CA LEU A 114 23.74 10.87 14.99
C LEU A 114 25.18 10.84 15.52
N LYS A 115 25.41 10.39 16.76
CA LYS A 115 26.77 10.15 17.28
C LYS A 115 27.59 9.20 16.40
N HIS A 116 26.92 8.36 15.62
CA HIS A 116 27.53 7.39 14.72
C HIS A 116 27.41 7.78 13.23
N ASP A 117 27.10 9.04 12.91
CA ASP A 117 26.86 9.51 11.53
C ASP A 117 25.81 8.67 10.77
N LEU A 118 24.80 8.18 11.50
CA LEU A 118 23.71 7.38 10.95
C LEU A 118 22.36 8.08 11.12
N ILE A 119 21.48 7.88 10.16
CA ILE A 119 20.10 8.34 10.21
C ILE A 119 19.18 7.18 9.82
N PRO A 120 18.11 6.94 10.58
CA PRO A 120 17.12 5.95 10.20
C PRO A 120 16.28 6.42 9.03
N VAL A 121 16.00 5.49 8.13
CA VAL A 121 15.06 5.63 7.02
C VAL A 121 13.92 4.67 7.30
N VAL A 122 12.71 5.22 7.36
CA VAL A 122 11.49 4.49 7.73
C VAL A 122 10.55 4.50 6.54
N GLY A 123 9.94 3.36 6.28
CA GLY A 123 8.79 3.25 5.39
C GLY A 123 7.92 2.07 5.80
N PHE A 124 7.01 1.68 4.92
CA PHE A 124 6.07 0.60 5.20
C PHE A 124 5.58 -0.04 3.92
N ASP A 125 4.97 -1.20 4.06
CA ASP A 125 4.24 -1.89 3.00
C ASP A 125 2.98 -2.53 3.62
N PRO A 126 2.17 -3.31 2.89
CA PRO A 126 0.98 -3.95 3.46
C PRO A 126 1.29 -5.00 4.55
N THR A 127 2.56 -5.36 4.75
CA THR A 127 3.00 -6.41 5.68
C THR A 127 3.67 -5.88 6.93
N GLY A 128 4.10 -4.62 6.95
CA GLY A 128 4.81 -4.07 8.10
C GLY A 128 5.43 -2.69 7.91
N VAL A 129 6.17 -2.29 8.94
CA VAL A 129 7.12 -1.17 8.91
C VAL A 129 8.47 -1.70 8.45
N LEU A 130 9.13 -0.92 7.62
CA LEU A 130 10.44 -1.18 7.05
C LEU A 130 11.38 -0.11 7.59
N VAL A 131 12.51 -0.53 8.15
CA VAL A 131 13.46 0.40 8.74
C VAL A 131 14.90 -0.03 8.47
N LYS A 132 15.75 0.95 8.17
CA LYS A 132 17.20 0.78 8.05
C LYS A 132 17.91 2.05 8.50
N THR A 133 19.23 2.01 8.59
CA THR A 133 20.08 3.19 8.82
C THR A 133 20.92 3.46 7.58
N VAL A 134 21.04 4.73 7.22
CA VAL A 134 21.92 5.21 6.15
C VAL A 134 22.94 6.21 6.71
N PRO A 135 24.13 6.32 6.12
CA PRO A 135 25.08 7.35 6.52
C PRO A 135 24.53 8.77 6.29
N VAL A 136 24.86 9.69 7.19
CA VAL A 136 24.63 11.13 7.00
C VAL A 136 25.25 11.57 5.66
N GLY A 137 24.51 12.38 4.90
CA GLY A 137 24.95 12.80 3.56
C GLY A 137 24.59 11.81 2.45
N THR A 138 23.76 10.81 2.72
CA THR A 138 23.18 9.89 1.72
C THR A 138 21.72 10.23 1.46
N CYS A 139 21.27 10.02 0.21
CA CYS A 139 19.88 10.18 -0.19
C CYS A 139 18.97 9.25 0.61
N ARG A 140 17.88 9.79 1.13
CA ARG A 140 16.93 9.09 2.01
C ARG A 140 15.64 8.67 1.33
N ALA A 141 15.63 8.73 0.01
CA ALA A 141 14.52 8.24 -0.77
C ALA A 141 14.34 6.74 -0.50
N PHE A 142 13.12 6.36 -0.16
CA PHE A 142 12.77 4.98 0.12
C PHE A 142 11.37 4.70 -0.38
N ASP A 143 11.27 3.67 -1.22
CA ASP A 143 10.02 3.09 -1.66
C ASP A 143 10.15 1.56 -1.62
N SER A 144 9.29 0.91 -0.85
CA SER A 144 9.31 -0.54 -0.66
C SER A 144 8.90 -1.34 -1.89
N TYR A 145 8.27 -0.69 -2.87
CA TYR A 145 7.79 -1.24 -4.14
C TYR A 145 8.78 -0.99 -5.27
N ASP A 146 9.35 0.22 -5.34
CA ASP A 146 10.05 0.73 -6.52
C ASP A 146 11.51 1.15 -6.26
N LEU A 147 11.88 1.50 -5.01
CA LEU A 147 13.19 2.05 -4.67
C LEU A 147 13.66 1.66 -3.25
N PRO A 148 14.17 0.43 -3.06
CA PRO A 148 14.58 -0.03 -1.74
C PRO A 148 15.84 0.69 -1.21
N ASP A 149 16.67 1.24 -2.11
CA ASP A 149 17.86 2.01 -1.73
C ASP A 149 18.28 3.08 -2.75
N CYS A 150 18.93 4.14 -2.26
CA CYS A 150 19.62 5.14 -3.06
C CYS A 150 20.98 5.50 -2.42
N SER A 151 22.08 5.09 -3.08
CA SER A 151 23.45 5.32 -2.59
C SER A 151 24.03 6.68 -3.00
N LYS A 152 23.21 7.62 -3.50
CA LYS A 152 23.69 8.93 -3.97
C LYS A 152 23.93 9.87 -2.79
N LYS A 153 25.01 10.66 -2.87
CA LYS A 153 25.29 11.69 -1.87
C LYS A 153 24.28 12.83 -1.98
N ALA A 154 23.72 13.22 -0.85
CA ALA A 154 22.76 14.31 -0.72
C ALA A 154 22.62 14.73 0.74
N GLN A 155 22.18 15.97 0.99
CA GLN A 155 21.83 16.40 2.36
C GLN A 155 20.60 15.62 2.88
N LEU A 156 19.52 15.60 2.08
CA LEU A 156 18.30 14.82 2.31
C LEU A 156 17.99 13.90 1.12
N PHE A 157 17.80 14.49 -0.07
CA PHE A 157 17.50 13.76 -1.30
C PHE A 157 18.41 14.20 -2.44
N CYS A 158 18.83 13.26 -3.28
CA CYS A 158 19.57 13.60 -4.51
C CYS A 158 18.65 14.23 -5.55
N SER A 159 19.21 14.83 -6.60
CA SER A 159 18.48 15.51 -7.67
C SER A 159 17.34 14.69 -8.28
N GLU A 160 17.51 13.36 -8.37
CA GLU A 160 16.52 12.43 -8.93
C GLU A 160 15.35 12.12 -7.99
N HIS A 161 15.51 12.36 -6.69
CA HIS A 161 14.51 11.99 -5.67
C HIS A 161 14.02 13.22 -4.89
N THR A 162 14.20 14.42 -5.44
CA THR A 162 13.64 15.64 -4.85
C THR A 162 12.12 15.67 -4.82
N SER A 163 11.44 14.85 -5.64
CA SER A 163 10.00 14.56 -5.54
C SER A 163 9.60 13.90 -4.23
N GLU A 164 10.55 13.27 -3.53
CA GLU A 164 10.30 12.50 -2.32
C GLU A 164 10.37 13.34 -1.04
N GLN A 165 10.52 14.67 -1.18
CA GLN A 165 10.19 15.65 -0.13
C GLN A 165 8.67 15.79 -0.02
N TRP A 166 7.99 14.67 0.22
CA TRP A 166 6.53 14.60 0.18
C TRP A 166 5.89 15.58 1.17
N TRP A 167 6.50 15.84 2.32
CA TRP A 167 6.01 16.82 3.29
C TRP A 167 5.97 18.28 2.78
N LEU A 168 6.64 18.60 1.66
CA LEU A 168 6.59 19.94 1.04
C LEU A 168 5.72 20.00 -0.23
N LYS A 169 5.19 18.87 -0.68
CA LYS A 169 4.53 18.73 -1.97
C LYS A 169 3.12 18.20 -1.81
N HIS A 170 2.35 18.23 -2.88
CA HIS A 170 1.08 17.50 -2.92
C HIS A 170 1.29 16.05 -3.38
N ALA A 171 0.38 15.15 -3.00
CA ALA A 171 0.50 13.73 -3.30
C ALA A 171 0.55 13.43 -4.81
N ASP A 172 -0.13 14.23 -5.63
CA ASP A 172 -0.13 14.12 -7.09
C ASP A 172 1.21 14.51 -7.74
N GLU A 173 2.05 15.27 -7.02
CA GLU A 173 3.40 15.66 -7.43
C GLU A 173 4.47 14.62 -7.04
N CYS A 174 4.12 13.67 -6.18
CA CYS A 174 5.02 12.60 -5.75
C CYS A 174 5.18 11.55 -6.86
N GLN A 175 6.40 11.08 -7.09
CA GLN A 175 6.66 10.06 -8.10
C GLN A 175 6.39 8.66 -7.54
N PHE A 176 6.96 8.37 -6.37
CA PHE A 176 6.90 7.04 -5.77
C PHE A 176 5.60 6.77 -4.98
N THR A 177 5.27 5.47 -4.90
CA THR A 177 4.06 4.96 -4.23
C THR A 177 4.09 5.27 -2.75
N GLN A 178 5.25 5.07 -2.11
CA GLN A 178 5.44 5.27 -0.68
C GLN A 178 5.15 6.71 -0.26
N SER A 179 5.61 7.70 -1.03
CA SER A 179 5.37 9.13 -0.78
C SER A 179 3.90 9.51 -0.88
N LYS A 180 3.17 8.93 -1.84
CA LYS A 180 1.71 9.09 -1.94
C LYS A 180 1.00 8.51 -0.72
N MET A 181 1.47 7.34 -0.26
CA MET A 181 0.90 6.71 0.94
C MET A 181 1.22 7.52 2.20
N PHE A 182 2.41 8.11 2.32
CA PHE A 182 2.75 8.98 3.46
C PHE A 182 1.77 10.15 3.60
N HIS A 183 1.38 10.80 2.51
CA HIS A 183 0.33 11.83 2.53
C HIS A 183 -1.03 11.31 3.01
N PHE A 184 -1.41 10.10 2.59
CA PHE A 184 -2.66 9.51 3.04
C PHE A 184 -2.63 9.25 4.55
N TYR A 185 -1.54 8.68 5.06
CA TYR A 185 -1.42 8.33 6.47
C TYR A 185 -1.07 9.53 7.36
N SER A 186 -0.58 10.65 6.83
CA SER A 186 -0.29 11.85 7.63
C SER A 186 -1.55 12.58 8.11
N ASP A 187 -2.71 12.40 7.46
CA ASP A 187 -3.97 13.02 7.89
C ASP A 187 -4.80 12.05 8.74
N PRO A 188 -4.91 12.25 10.07
CA PRO A 188 -5.68 11.38 10.96
C PRO A 188 -7.15 11.21 10.55
N LYS A 189 -7.75 12.16 9.81
CA LYS A 189 -9.14 12.07 9.35
C LYS A 189 -9.35 10.91 8.37
N ASN A 190 -8.30 10.51 7.66
CA ASN A 190 -8.36 9.39 6.72
C ASN A 190 -8.57 8.04 7.43
N SER A 191 -8.31 7.94 8.74
CA SER A 191 -8.62 6.74 9.53
C SER A 191 -10.12 6.41 9.61
N GLN A 192 -10.98 7.39 9.31
CA GLN A 192 -12.44 7.26 9.32
C GLN A 192 -13.07 7.38 7.92
N ALA A 193 -12.25 7.35 6.87
CA ALA A 193 -12.71 7.62 5.51
C ALA A 193 -13.70 6.57 4.96
N TYR A 194 -13.80 5.39 5.58
CA TYR A 194 -14.65 4.29 5.13
C TYR A 194 -15.40 3.65 6.30
N SER A 195 -16.67 3.32 6.11
CA SER A 195 -17.45 2.46 7.03
C SER A 195 -17.09 0.98 6.85
N ASP A 196 -17.45 0.13 7.82
CA ASP A 196 -17.29 -1.33 7.68
C ASP A 196 -17.98 -1.85 6.41
N GLU A 197 -19.21 -1.39 6.14
CA GLU A 197 -19.98 -1.78 4.96
C GLU A 197 -19.31 -1.34 3.65
N GLU A 198 -18.72 -0.14 3.61
CA GLU A 198 -18.00 0.35 2.44
C GLU A 198 -16.72 -0.45 2.19
N MET A 199 -15.99 -0.81 3.25
CA MET A 199 -14.80 -1.65 3.14
C MET A 199 -15.13 -3.07 2.70
N GLU A 200 -16.15 -3.68 3.30
CA GLU A 200 -16.63 -5.01 2.90
C GLU A 200 -17.05 -5.00 1.43
N ALA A 201 -17.79 -3.98 0.99
CA ALA A 201 -18.15 -3.83 -0.41
C ALA A 201 -16.93 -3.70 -1.33
N MET A 202 -15.89 -2.95 -0.93
CA MET A 202 -14.63 -2.83 -1.70
C MET A 202 -13.86 -4.15 -1.77
N ILE A 203 -13.78 -4.90 -0.67
CA ILE A 203 -13.13 -6.22 -0.62
C ILE A 203 -13.91 -7.22 -1.48
N ASP A 204 -15.23 -7.24 -1.38
CA ASP A 204 -16.11 -8.06 -2.20
C ASP A 204 -15.97 -7.73 -3.68
N ASP A 205 -15.93 -6.45 -4.03
CA ASP A 205 -15.70 -6.00 -5.40
C ASP A 205 -14.31 -6.40 -5.90
N PHE A 206 -13.27 -6.27 -5.07
CA PHE A 206 -11.94 -6.77 -5.38
C PHE A 206 -11.94 -8.27 -5.66
N TRP A 207 -12.53 -9.09 -4.79
CA TRP A 207 -12.56 -10.54 -4.99
C TRP A 207 -13.45 -10.94 -6.18
N LYS A 208 -14.57 -10.26 -6.42
CA LYS A 208 -15.38 -10.46 -7.63
C LYS A 208 -14.56 -10.18 -8.89
N LYS A 209 -13.83 -9.06 -8.92
CA LYS A 209 -12.93 -8.70 -10.02
C LYS A 209 -11.78 -9.69 -10.16
N PHE A 210 -11.16 -10.09 -9.06
CA PHE A 210 -10.05 -11.03 -9.05
C PHE A 210 -10.47 -12.43 -9.53
N SER A 211 -11.59 -12.96 -9.05
CA SER A 211 -12.17 -14.22 -9.53
C SER A 211 -12.52 -14.11 -11.01
N SER A 212 -13.14 -12.99 -11.44
CA SER A 212 -13.41 -12.75 -12.87
C SER A 212 -12.14 -12.70 -13.73
N TRP A 213 -11.00 -12.31 -13.13
CA TRP A 213 -9.70 -12.28 -13.79
C TRP A 213 -9.05 -13.67 -13.86
N GLN A 214 -9.19 -14.47 -12.79
CA GLN A 214 -8.75 -15.87 -12.78
C GLN A 214 -9.55 -16.72 -13.77
N ASP A 215 -10.86 -16.50 -13.85
CA ASP A 215 -11.79 -17.21 -14.74
C ASP A 215 -11.76 -16.70 -16.19
N ARG A 216 -10.83 -15.78 -16.52
CA ARG A 216 -10.67 -15.33 -17.91
C ARG A 216 -10.31 -16.53 -18.79
N PRO A 217 -11.07 -16.79 -19.86
CA PRO A 217 -10.73 -17.85 -20.78
C PRO A 217 -9.35 -17.56 -21.41
N ARG A 218 -8.49 -18.57 -21.46
CA ARG A 218 -7.14 -18.53 -22.06
C ARG A 218 -7.01 -19.60 -23.12
N GLY A 219 -6.15 -19.35 -24.11
CA GLY A 219 -5.87 -20.30 -25.19
C GLY A 219 -7.15 -20.77 -25.89
N ASP A 220 -7.34 -22.09 -25.96
CA ASP A 220 -8.45 -22.73 -26.67
C ASP A 220 -9.83 -22.35 -26.12
N GLN A 221 -9.94 -22.06 -24.82
CA GLN A 221 -11.22 -21.60 -24.25
C GLN A 221 -11.61 -20.21 -24.77
N LEU A 222 -10.64 -19.32 -24.95
CA LEU A 222 -10.89 -17.98 -25.49
C LEU A 222 -11.32 -18.07 -26.95
N LEU A 223 -10.65 -18.93 -27.73
CA LEU A 223 -11.03 -19.22 -29.11
C LEU A 223 -12.46 -19.80 -29.20
N SER A 224 -12.81 -20.75 -28.33
CA SER A 224 -14.18 -21.29 -28.29
C SER A 224 -15.21 -20.21 -27.98
N CYS A 225 -14.95 -19.31 -27.04
CA CYS A 225 -15.90 -18.23 -26.70
C CYS A 225 -16.07 -17.23 -27.85
N LEU A 226 -14.97 -16.86 -28.54
CA LEU A 226 -15.00 -15.99 -29.71
C LEU A 226 -15.83 -16.61 -30.85
N MET A 227 -15.61 -17.90 -31.12
CA MET A 227 -16.38 -18.64 -32.12
C MET A 227 -17.87 -18.72 -31.77
N CYS A 228 -18.23 -18.93 -30.50
CA CYS A 228 -19.63 -18.97 -30.08
C CYS A 228 -20.40 -17.69 -30.44
N LEU A 229 -19.72 -16.53 -30.43
CA LEU A 229 -20.30 -15.21 -30.71
C LEU A 229 -19.97 -14.67 -32.12
N ASP A 230 -19.36 -15.48 -32.99
CA ASP A 230 -18.85 -15.09 -34.32
C ASP A 230 -17.91 -13.87 -34.28
N ILE A 231 -17.11 -13.76 -33.22
CA ILE A 231 -16.13 -12.68 -33.08
C ILE A 231 -14.81 -13.15 -33.71
N PRO A 232 -14.28 -12.45 -34.73
CA PRO A 232 -13.22 -12.98 -35.59
C PRO A 232 -11.87 -13.09 -34.88
N SER A 233 -11.56 -12.21 -33.92
CA SER A 233 -10.32 -12.28 -33.17
C SER A 233 -10.40 -11.51 -31.84
N VAL A 234 -9.38 -11.71 -30.99
CA VAL A 234 -9.22 -10.97 -29.73
C VAL A 234 -8.98 -9.49 -29.99
N GLU A 235 -8.25 -9.14 -31.04
CA GLU A 235 -7.98 -7.76 -31.46
C GLU A 235 -9.28 -7.05 -31.83
N HIS A 236 -10.19 -7.75 -32.54
CA HIS A 236 -11.51 -7.20 -32.83
C HIS A 236 -12.31 -7.00 -31.54
N LEU A 237 -12.34 -8.00 -30.64
CA LEU A 237 -13.03 -7.90 -29.35
C LEU A 237 -12.58 -6.69 -28.51
N LYS A 238 -11.28 -6.39 -28.49
CA LYS A 238 -10.72 -5.23 -27.77
C LYS A 238 -11.15 -3.88 -28.33
N THR A 239 -11.58 -3.83 -29.59
CA THR A 239 -12.10 -2.62 -30.22
C THR A 239 -13.62 -2.46 -30.04
N MET A 240 -14.32 -3.52 -29.62
CA MET A 240 -15.76 -3.50 -29.41
C MET A 240 -16.10 -2.83 -28.07
N SER A 241 -17.20 -2.07 -28.06
CA SER A 241 -17.83 -1.65 -26.81
C SER A 241 -18.63 -2.81 -26.20
N GLN A 242 -18.91 -2.76 -24.89
CA GLN A 242 -19.80 -3.75 -24.26
C GLN A 242 -21.17 -3.84 -24.95
N ARG A 243 -21.65 -2.73 -25.52
CA ARG A 243 -22.93 -2.67 -26.24
C ARG A 243 -22.87 -3.45 -27.56
N ASP A 244 -21.73 -3.46 -28.24
CA ASP A 244 -21.57 -4.22 -29.48
C ASP A 244 -21.46 -5.72 -29.21
N LEU A 245 -20.78 -6.10 -28.12
CA LEU A 245 -20.76 -7.48 -27.65
C LEU A 245 -22.17 -7.97 -27.27
N GLN A 246 -22.96 -7.13 -26.59
CA GLN A 246 -24.35 -7.44 -26.24
C GLN A 246 -25.23 -7.62 -27.49
N LYS A 247 -25.04 -6.81 -28.54
CA LYS A 247 -25.75 -6.98 -29.81
C LYS A 247 -25.39 -8.31 -30.49
N ALA A 248 -24.12 -8.69 -30.49
CA ALA A 248 -23.67 -9.97 -31.04
C ALA A 248 -24.30 -11.15 -30.28
N PHE A 249 -24.33 -11.08 -28.94
CA PHE A 249 -25.02 -12.04 -28.10
C PHE A 249 -26.52 -12.11 -28.44
N TYR A 250 -27.22 -10.98 -28.48
CA TYR A 250 -28.66 -10.94 -28.75
C TYR A 250 -29.01 -11.54 -30.13
N LYS A 251 -28.21 -11.23 -31.14
CA LYS A 251 -28.40 -11.79 -32.49
C LYS A 251 -28.30 -13.31 -32.49
N LYS A 252 -27.29 -13.87 -31.81
CA LYS A 252 -27.10 -15.32 -31.66
C LYS A 252 -28.16 -15.97 -30.77
N SER A 253 -28.55 -15.29 -29.69
CA SER A 253 -29.46 -15.82 -28.69
C SER A 253 -30.85 -16.06 -29.26
N LEU A 254 -31.30 -15.24 -30.21
CA LEU A 254 -32.56 -15.46 -30.92
C LEU A 254 -32.54 -16.79 -31.68
N ALA A 255 -31.50 -17.05 -32.46
CA ALA A 255 -31.38 -18.28 -33.25
C ALA A 255 -31.23 -19.54 -32.40
N LEU A 256 -30.63 -19.43 -31.21
CA LEU A 256 -30.34 -20.55 -30.31
C LEU A 256 -31.37 -20.68 -29.17
N HIS A 257 -32.39 -19.82 -29.11
CA HIS A 257 -33.32 -19.82 -27.98
C HIS A 257 -34.17 -21.12 -27.95
N PRO A 258 -34.31 -21.81 -26.81
CA PRO A 258 -35.12 -23.02 -26.70
C PRO A 258 -36.56 -22.84 -27.15
N ASP A 259 -37.19 -21.72 -26.78
CA ASP A 259 -38.56 -21.38 -27.19
C ASP A 259 -38.72 -21.13 -28.70
N GLN A 260 -37.61 -20.96 -29.43
CA GLN A 260 -37.59 -20.84 -30.89
C GLN A 260 -37.13 -22.14 -31.58
N GLY A 261 -37.04 -23.25 -30.83
CA GLY A 261 -36.61 -24.55 -31.33
C GLY A 261 -35.10 -24.81 -31.25
N GLY A 262 -34.34 -23.93 -30.58
CA GLY A 262 -32.91 -24.12 -30.32
C GLY A 262 -32.61 -25.13 -29.21
N GLN A 263 -31.37 -25.59 -29.13
CA GLN A 263 -30.93 -26.49 -28.06
C GLN A 263 -30.54 -25.70 -26.80
N THR A 264 -31.03 -26.14 -25.64
CA THR A 264 -30.74 -25.48 -24.35
C THR A 264 -29.25 -25.43 -24.04
N GLU A 265 -28.51 -26.50 -24.35
CA GLU A 265 -27.06 -26.55 -24.11
C GLU A 265 -26.29 -25.50 -24.92
N ASP A 266 -26.66 -25.30 -26.19
CA ASP A 266 -26.03 -24.31 -27.06
C ASP A 266 -26.34 -22.88 -26.58
N PHE A 267 -27.56 -22.64 -26.10
CA PHE A 267 -27.95 -21.36 -25.52
C PHE A 267 -27.17 -21.04 -24.23
N LEU A 268 -27.00 -22.04 -23.35
CA LEU A 268 -26.22 -21.89 -22.13
C LEU A 268 -24.75 -21.62 -22.44
N ARG A 269 -24.16 -22.35 -23.40
CA ARG A 269 -22.78 -22.14 -23.85
C ARG A 269 -22.58 -20.75 -24.47
N LEU A 270 -23.56 -20.26 -25.22
CA LEU A 270 -23.57 -18.89 -25.74
C LEU A 270 -23.57 -17.86 -24.60
N LYS A 271 -24.45 -18.02 -23.61
CA LYS A 271 -24.55 -17.12 -22.45
C LYS A 271 -23.26 -17.08 -21.65
N GLU A 272 -22.67 -18.24 -21.38
CA GLU A 272 -21.41 -18.34 -20.67
C GLU A 272 -20.26 -17.68 -21.45
N SER A 273 -20.20 -17.89 -22.77
CA SER A 273 -19.21 -17.24 -23.63
C SER A 273 -19.35 -15.72 -23.62
N TYR A 274 -20.58 -15.20 -23.63
CA TYR A 274 -20.83 -13.77 -23.53
C TYR A 274 -20.33 -13.18 -22.22
N GLU A 275 -20.65 -13.80 -21.08
CA GLU A 275 -20.18 -13.31 -19.77
C GLU A 275 -18.65 -13.32 -19.66
N ARG A 276 -18.00 -14.37 -20.16
CA ARG A 276 -16.53 -14.48 -20.14
C ARG A 276 -15.83 -13.43 -21.00
N LEU A 277 -16.43 -13.01 -22.12
CA LEU A 277 -15.83 -12.03 -23.03
C LEU A 277 -16.05 -10.56 -22.60
N LYS A 278 -17.01 -10.25 -21.72
CA LYS A 278 -17.28 -8.86 -21.27
C LYS A 278 -16.04 -8.12 -20.76
N SER A 279 -15.15 -8.84 -20.06
CA SER A 279 -13.95 -8.26 -19.45
C SER A 279 -12.85 -7.86 -20.44
N PHE A 280 -13.02 -8.14 -21.72
CA PHE A 280 -12.06 -7.82 -22.80
C PHE A 280 -12.49 -6.63 -23.67
N CYS A 281 -13.73 -6.15 -23.53
CA CYS A 281 -14.24 -4.98 -24.26
C CYS A 281 -13.74 -3.67 -23.67
N ARG A 282 -13.78 -2.62 -24.49
CA ARG A 282 -13.38 -1.26 -24.12
C ARG A 282 -14.49 -0.49 -23.42
#